data_AF-B3QXS2-F1
#
_entry.id   AF-B3QXS2-F1
#
_cell.length_a   1.000
_cell.length_b   1.000
_cell.length_c   1.000
_cell.angle_alpha   90.00
_cell.angle_beta   90.00
_cell.angle_gamma   90.00
#
_symmetry.space_group_name_H-M   'P 1'
#
loop_
_entity.id
_entity.type
_entity.pdbx_description
1 polymer ?
#
loop_
_entity_poly.entity_id
_entity_poly.type
_entity_poly.pdbx_seq_one_letter_code
_entity_poly.pdbx_strand_id
1 'polypeptide(L)'
;MGNRLLILIAVVFIFVLNCNTAQSQYVYTASSRFVRLQEALTPQSGHLTFYNHLDLSTSSEGYVGVQDFIAQWIVRNSMVMDYSVTDNFLLAVNANVYQDIHLLSEEASTPLDHLILSAKLGSYSFANDFFYIGFLTSVFIPVSDYNNIYGVPYTGGGTEVGFNILLSYYADNLFPRESLCFTINLGYYNYFDKDNSISHKETNPYYVSQNSSSINYGLGVKYPTETLDLFLEVWGNTFMQQPPAIAYSREDMAYATLGFKVKPISFASFTLAGDFLISGDKDETLYDDGIYSVYHIFQLPTASPKNTPDWRFVFGIQLNILPLNQLTASVDPRAVELTSENQNADIIKKLEDVRTDKTITVKKIDELTQKRKDIEKNLQLLRQILKDSSSEK
;
A
#
# COMPACT_ATOMS: atom_id res chain seq x y z
N MET A 1 -16.40 5.55 23.49
CA MET A 1 -15.82 5.19 22.18
C MET A 1 -16.57 5.83 21.01
N GLY A 2 -17.89 5.65 20.86
CA GLY A 2 -18.71 6.12 19.72
C GLY A 2 -18.27 7.41 19.02
N ASN A 3 -18.25 8.55 19.72
CA ASN A 3 -17.95 9.85 19.09
C ASN A 3 -16.55 9.93 18.44
N ARG A 4 -15.54 9.18 18.93
CA ARG A 4 -14.21 9.17 18.29
C ARG A 4 -14.19 8.39 16.99
N LEU A 5 -14.91 7.27 16.95
CA LEU A 5 -15.09 6.48 15.72
C LEU A 5 -15.88 7.27 14.68
N LEU A 6 -16.92 7.99 15.10
CA LEU A 6 -17.74 8.83 14.22
C LEU A 6 -16.94 10.02 13.64
N ILE A 7 -16.08 10.65 14.45
CA ILE A 7 -15.14 11.68 13.97
C ILE A 7 -14.10 11.09 13.03
N LEU A 8 -13.53 9.91 13.31
CA LEU A 8 -12.56 9.26 12.42
C LEU A 8 -13.19 8.89 11.08
N ILE A 9 -14.39 8.29 11.09
CA ILE A 9 -15.17 8.00 9.87
C ILE A 9 -15.48 9.29 9.13
N ALA A 10 -15.91 10.37 9.80
CA ALA A 10 -16.16 11.65 9.16
C ALA A 10 -14.89 12.27 8.55
N VAL A 11 -13.73 12.16 9.21
CA VAL A 11 -12.45 12.64 8.66
C VAL A 11 -12.01 11.82 7.46
N VAL A 12 -12.11 10.49 7.51
CA VAL A 12 -11.84 9.60 6.37
C VAL A 12 -12.80 9.89 5.22
N PHE A 13 -14.09 10.09 5.49
CA PHE A 13 -15.10 10.39 4.49
C PHE A 13 -14.91 11.79 3.88
N ILE A 14 -14.56 12.80 4.68
CA ILE A 14 -14.21 14.14 4.19
C ILE A 14 -12.92 14.09 3.35
N PHE A 15 -11.91 13.31 3.76
CA PHE A 15 -10.68 13.12 2.99
C PHE A 15 -10.99 12.47 1.64
N VAL A 16 -11.73 11.36 1.62
CA VAL A 16 -12.19 10.68 0.40
C VAL A 16 -13.03 11.61 -0.49
N LEU A 17 -13.93 12.42 0.07
CA LEU A 17 -14.77 13.37 -0.69
C LEU A 17 -14.02 14.61 -1.21
N ASN A 18 -12.83 14.93 -0.70
CA ASN A 18 -12.02 16.06 -1.17
C ASN A 18 -10.80 15.62 -2.00
N CYS A 19 -10.51 14.31 -2.06
CA CYS A 19 -9.48 13.73 -2.90
C CYS A 19 -9.96 13.57 -4.36
N ASN A 20 -10.14 14.68 -5.08
CA ASN A 20 -10.15 14.68 -6.56
C ASN A 20 -8.78 14.25 -7.16
N THR A 21 -7.77 14.14 -6.30
CA THR A 21 -6.47 13.52 -6.55
C THR A 21 -6.30 12.37 -5.54
N ALA A 22 -6.26 11.11 -5.98
CA ALA A 22 -6.02 9.93 -5.12
C ALA A 22 -5.15 8.87 -5.83
N GLN A 23 -3.89 8.59 -5.42
CA GLN A 23 -2.81 8.15 -6.37
C GLN A 23 -1.87 6.96 -5.91
N SER A 24 -0.90 6.40 -6.70
CA SER A 24 -0.52 4.92 -6.84
C SER A 24 0.06 4.12 -5.67
N GLN A 25 -0.09 2.77 -5.69
CA GLN A 25 0.89 1.76 -5.20
C GLN A 25 0.96 0.46 -6.03
N TYR A 26 2.17 -0.02 -6.30
CA TYR A 26 2.43 -1.38 -6.78
C TYR A 26 2.42 -2.42 -5.64
N VAL A 27 2.50 -3.68 -6.03
CA VAL A 27 2.71 -4.82 -5.14
C VAL A 27 4.22 -4.98 -4.82
N TYR A 28 4.63 -4.60 -3.61
CA TYR A 28 6.05 -4.64 -3.18
C TYR A 28 6.41 -5.86 -2.31
N THR A 29 5.51 -6.30 -1.44
CA THR A 29 5.72 -7.42 -0.50
C THR A 29 4.59 -8.46 -0.60
N ALA A 30 4.85 -9.65 -0.07
CA ALA A 30 3.88 -10.74 0.05
C ALA A 30 3.04 -10.63 1.35
N SER A 31 3.63 -10.03 2.40
CA SER A 31 3.09 -9.97 3.76
C SER A 31 2.80 -8.53 4.23
N SER A 32 2.05 -8.41 5.35
CA SER A 32 1.64 -7.13 5.98
C SER A 32 1.08 -6.09 4.99
N ARG A 33 0.04 -6.50 4.26
CA ARG A 33 -0.56 -5.73 3.17
C ARG A 33 -2.05 -6.00 2.99
N PHE A 34 -2.68 -5.04 2.34
CA PHE A 34 -4.01 -5.14 1.75
C PHE A 34 -3.84 -5.70 0.32
N VAL A 35 -4.41 -5.04 -0.71
CA VAL A 35 -4.18 -5.38 -2.11
C VAL A 35 -3.05 -4.53 -2.72
N ARG A 36 -3.12 -3.20 -2.66
CA ARG A 36 -2.05 -2.30 -3.07
C ARG A 36 -1.31 -1.72 -1.87
N LEU A 37 -2.01 -1.44 -0.78
CA LEU A 37 -1.41 -0.80 0.38
C LEU A 37 -0.57 -1.75 1.25
N GLN A 38 0.50 -1.17 1.79
CA GLN A 38 1.47 -1.76 2.70
C GLN A 38 1.26 -1.26 4.12
N GLU A 39 1.01 -2.15 5.08
CA GLU A 39 0.95 -1.76 6.50
C GLU A 39 2.36 -1.41 7.01
N ALA A 40 2.48 -0.50 7.97
CA ALA A 40 3.76 -0.16 8.60
C ALA A 40 4.37 -1.32 9.40
N LEU A 41 3.58 -2.32 9.80
CA LEU A 41 4.08 -3.54 10.44
C LEU A 41 4.86 -4.43 9.46
N THR A 42 5.97 -5.00 9.92
CA THR A 42 6.66 -6.14 9.31
C THR A 42 6.21 -7.45 9.97
N PRO A 43 6.39 -8.63 9.33
CA PRO A 43 6.24 -9.93 10.01
C PRO A 43 7.22 -10.09 11.17
N GLN A 44 7.07 -11.17 11.95
CA GLN A 44 8.10 -11.57 12.91
C GLN A 44 9.35 -12.09 12.18
N SER A 45 10.51 -11.95 12.83
CA SER A 45 11.79 -12.45 12.34
C SER A 45 11.73 -13.94 11.91
N GLY A 46 12.37 -14.26 10.79
CA GLY A 46 12.44 -15.62 10.23
C GLY A 46 11.23 -16.04 9.38
N HIS A 47 10.20 -15.19 9.22
CA HIS A 47 9.09 -15.49 8.32
C HIS A 47 9.49 -15.34 6.85
N LEU A 48 9.10 -16.32 6.04
CA LEU A 48 9.23 -16.34 4.57
C LEU A 48 7.83 -16.45 3.99
N THR A 49 7.37 -15.44 3.26
CA THR A 49 6.03 -15.42 2.66
C THR A 49 6.13 -15.37 1.15
N PHE A 50 5.37 -16.22 0.47
CA PHE A 50 5.13 -16.13 -0.96
C PHE A 50 3.73 -15.55 -1.22
N TYR A 51 3.59 -14.75 -2.28
CA TYR A 51 2.30 -14.24 -2.73
C TYR A 51 2.25 -14.22 -4.26
N ASN A 52 1.26 -14.90 -4.83
CA ASN A 52 0.87 -14.70 -6.21
C ASN A 52 -0.25 -13.67 -6.28
N HIS A 53 -0.16 -12.75 -7.23
CA HIS A 53 -1.12 -11.68 -7.49
C HIS A 53 -1.53 -11.73 -8.95
N LEU A 54 -2.83 -11.67 -9.25
CA LEU A 54 -3.36 -11.62 -10.60
C LEU A 54 -4.26 -10.39 -10.72
N ASP A 55 -3.88 -9.48 -11.63
CA ASP A 55 -4.72 -8.41 -12.14
C ASP A 55 -5.31 -8.84 -13.48
N LEU A 56 -6.62 -8.79 -13.63
CA LEU A 56 -7.34 -9.02 -14.88
C LEU A 56 -8.26 -7.84 -15.17
N SER A 57 -8.18 -7.26 -16.37
CA SER A 57 -9.13 -6.25 -16.83
C SER A 57 -9.50 -6.49 -18.29
N THR A 58 -10.75 -6.19 -18.64
CA THR A 58 -11.23 -6.26 -20.02
C THR A 58 -11.91 -4.96 -20.43
N SER A 59 -11.55 -4.43 -21.60
CA SER A 59 -12.31 -3.38 -22.30
C SER A 59 -13.12 -4.02 -23.43
N SER A 60 -14.29 -3.47 -23.75
CA SER A 60 -15.23 -4.07 -24.71
C SER A 60 -15.56 -3.07 -25.82
N GLU A 61 -14.55 -2.60 -26.54
CA GLU A 61 -14.66 -1.58 -27.57
C GLU A 61 -13.91 -2.00 -28.85
N GLY A 62 -14.37 -1.50 -30.00
CA GLY A 62 -13.83 -1.91 -31.30
C GLY A 62 -12.42 -1.37 -31.60
N TYR A 63 -11.69 -2.12 -32.42
CA TYR A 63 -10.36 -1.77 -32.93
C TYR A 63 -10.44 -1.17 -34.35
N VAL A 64 -9.49 -0.29 -34.72
CA VAL A 64 -9.31 0.17 -36.11
C VAL A 64 -9.21 -1.05 -37.03
N GLY A 65 -10.09 -1.13 -38.02
CA GLY A 65 -9.96 -2.09 -39.12
C GLY A 65 -10.57 -3.47 -38.89
N VAL A 66 -11.19 -3.74 -37.73
CA VAL A 66 -11.93 -4.99 -37.49
C VAL A 66 -13.43 -4.70 -37.42
N GLN A 67 -14.25 -5.44 -38.19
CA GLN A 67 -15.71 -5.25 -38.22
C GLN A 67 -16.45 -5.86 -37.02
N ASP A 68 -15.78 -6.74 -36.27
CA ASP A 68 -16.35 -7.47 -35.14
C ASP A 68 -16.00 -6.83 -33.79
N PHE A 69 -16.91 -7.01 -32.83
CA PHE A 69 -16.74 -6.56 -31.45
C PHE A 69 -15.75 -7.46 -30.72
N ILE A 70 -14.54 -6.95 -30.49
CA ILE A 70 -13.45 -7.67 -29.81
C ILE A 70 -13.23 -7.05 -28.44
N ALA A 71 -13.29 -7.86 -27.39
CA ALA A 71 -12.94 -7.41 -26.05
C ALA A 71 -11.43 -7.59 -25.83
N GLN A 72 -10.71 -6.54 -25.43
CA GLN A 72 -9.31 -6.65 -25.01
C GLN A 72 -9.23 -7.38 -23.66
N TRP A 73 -8.17 -8.16 -23.45
CA TRP A 73 -7.88 -8.84 -22.18
C TRP A 73 -6.46 -8.52 -21.76
N ILE A 74 -6.34 -7.74 -20.69
CA ILE A 74 -5.06 -7.40 -20.08
C ILE A 74 -4.90 -8.24 -18.82
N VAL A 75 -3.84 -9.04 -18.77
CA VAL A 75 -3.53 -9.92 -17.65
C VAL A 75 -2.14 -9.60 -17.13
N ARG A 76 -2.02 -9.28 -15.84
CA ARG A 76 -0.73 -9.10 -15.17
C ARG A 76 -0.64 -10.02 -13.96
N ASN A 77 0.44 -10.78 -13.85
CA ASN A 77 0.73 -11.62 -12.71
C ASN A 77 1.97 -11.11 -11.98
N SER A 78 1.93 -10.99 -10.66
CA SER A 78 3.11 -10.67 -9.84
C SER A 78 3.40 -11.82 -8.88
N MET A 79 4.63 -12.32 -8.91
CA MET A 79 5.12 -13.37 -8.02
C MET A 79 6.06 -12.76 -7.00
N VAL A 80 5.58 -12.57 -5.77
CA VAL A 80 6.33 -11.96 -4.68
C VAL A 80 6.83 -13.02 -3.71
N MET A 81 8.08 -12.90 -3.29
CA MET A 81 8.61 -13.60 -2.13
C MET A 81 9.25 -12.57 -1.19
N ASP A 82 8.89 -12.60 0.10
CA ASP A 82 9.51 -11.77 1.12
C ASP A 82 10.04 -12.58 2.30
N TYR A 83 11.09 -12.05 2.92
CA TYR A 83 11.73 -12.62 4.10
C TYR A 83 11.96 -11.54 5.16
N SER A 84 11.40 -11.76 6.36
CA SER A 84 11.61 -10.89 7.51
C SER A 84 12.92 -11.25 8.20
N VAL A 85 13.96 -10.44 8.00
CA VAL A 85 15.29 -10.61 8.58
C VAL A 85 15.27 -10.30 10.08
N THR A 86 14.47 -9.32 10.48
CA THR A 86 14.18 -8.97 11.88
C THR A 86 12.72 -8.56 12.02
N ASP A 87 12.24 -8.34 13.24
CA ASP A 87 10.88 -7.82 13.50
C ASP A 87 10.65 -6.39 12.98
N ASN A 88 11.71 -5.71 12.51
CA ASN A 88 11.68 -4.36 11.94
C ASN A 88 12.21 -4.29 10.50
N PHE A 89 12.75 -5.36 9.92
CA PHE A 89 13.38 -5.33 8.59
C PHE A 89 13.02 -6.54 7.73
N LEU A 90 12.51 -6.26 6.54
CA LEU A 90 12.08 -7.25 5.56
C LEU A 90 12.65 -6.92 4.17
N LEU A 91 13.06 -7.95 3.46
CA LEU A 91 13.48 -7.90 2.05
C LEU A 91 12.44 -8.64 1.20
N ALA A 92 12.16 -8.14 0.00
CA ALA A 92 11.24 -8.77 -0.93
C ALA A 92 11.77 -8.71 -2.37
N VAL A 93 11.43 -9.75 -3.14
CA VAL A 93 11.65 -9.84 -4.59
C VAL A 93 10.29 -10.10 -5.23
N ASN A 94 9.92 -9.31 -6.23
CA ASN A 94 8.71 -9.49 -7.02
C ASN A 94 9.09 -9.60 -8.51
N ALA A 95 8.65 -10.67 -9.17
CA ALA A 95 8.70 -10.82 -10.62
C ALA A 95 7.32 -10.51 -11.21
N ASN A 96 7.23 -9.46 -12.03
CA ASN A 96 6.02 -9.11 -12.79
C ASN A 96 6.05 -9.80 -14.16
N VAL A 97 4.99 -10.51 -14.50
CA VAL A 97 4.73 -11.12 -15.81
C VAL A 97 3.52 -10.41 -16.40
N TYR A 98 3.56 -10.07 -17.69
CA TYR A 98 2.47 -9.38 -18.36
C TYR A 98 2.08 -10.09 -19.67
N GLN A 99 0.78 -10.07 -19.96
CA GLN A 99 0.22 -10.65 -21.17
C GLN A 99 -0.99 -9.81 -21.64
N ASP A 100 -0.90 -9.27 -22.86
CA ASP A 100 -2.07 -8.89 -23.64
C ASP A 100 -2.37 -10.03 -24.64
N ILE A 101 -3.65 -10.25 -24.92
CA ILE A 101 -4.15 -11.31 -25.79
C ILE A 101 -4.58 -10.76 -27.17
N HIS A 102 -4.55 -9.42 -27.37
CA HIS A 102 -5.26 -8.76 -28.48
C HIS A 102 -4.43 -7.90 -29.44
N LEU A 103 -3.10 -7.94 -29.35
CA LEU A 103 -2.24 -7.33 -30.36
C LEU A 103 -2.10 -8.25 -31.58
N LEU A 104 -2.14 -7.66 -32.78
CA LEU A 104 -1.94 -8.35 -34.07
C LEU A 104 -0.50 -8.82 -34.32
N SER A 105 0.40 -8.64 -33.35
CA SER A 105 1.77 -9.15 -33.34
C SER A 105 1.88 -10.38 -32.42
N GLU A 106 2.72 -11.34 -32.80
CA GLU A 106 3.05 -12.54 -32.01
C GLU A 106 3.88 -12.21 -30.73
N GLU A 107 3.92 -10.94 -30.32
CA GLU A 107 4.94 -10.33 -29.45
C GLU A 107 4.38 -9.74 -28.15
N ALA A 108 3.05 -9.64 -27.99
CA ALA A 108 2.42 -8.93 -26.87
C ALA A 108 2.34 -9.71 -25.53
N SER A 109 3.19 -10.73 -25.38
CA SER A 109 3.39 -11.45 -24.11
C SER A 109 4.82 -11.23 -23.61
N THR A 110 4.99 -10.51 -22.51
CA THR A 110 6.29 -10.30 -21.89
C THR A 110 6.46 -11.29 -20.72
N PRO A 111 7.22 -12.39 -20.91
CA PRO A 111 7.29 -13.47 -19.92
C PRO A 111 7.93 -13.04 -18.59
N LEU A 112 8.67 -11.93 -18.60
CA LEU A 112 9.10 -11.19 -17.42
C LEU A 112 9.24 -9.71 -17.83
N ASP A 113 8.41 -8.87 -17.24
CA ASP A 113 8.31 -7.43 -17.50
C ASP A 113 9.31 -6.67 -16.62
N HIS A 114 9.10 -6.73 -15.29
CA HIS A 114 9.96 -6.10 -14.29
C HIS A 114 10.36 -7.07 -13.18
N LEU A 115 11.61 -6.93 -12.70
CA LEU A 115 12.05 -7.46 -11.42
C LEU A 115 12.10 -6.33 -10.40
N ILE A 116 11.27 -6.39 -9.35
CA ILE A 116 11.23 -5.39 -8.29
C ILE A 116 11.93 -5.95 -7.04
N LEU A 117 12.97 -5.24 -6.60
CA LEU A 117 13.66 -5.50 -5.34
C LEU A 117 13.18 -4.47 -4.30
N SER A 118 12.61 -4.92 -3.19
CA SER A 118 12.07 -4.04 -2.16
C SER A 118 12.70 -4.30 -0.79
N ALA A 119 12.90 -3.25 0.00
CA ALA A 119 13.37 -3.33 1.38
C ALA A 119 12.49 -2.46 2.28
N LYS A 120 11.93 -3.08 3.32
CA LYS A 120 10.95 -2.48 4.25
C LYS A 120 11.54 -2.40 5.65
N LEU A 121 11.61 -1.19 6.18
CA LEU A 121 11.87 -0.90 7.59
C LEU A 121 10.52 -0.58 8.25
N GLY A 122 10.17 -1.24 9.34
CA GLY A 122 8.81 -1.14 9.88
C GLY A 122 8.69 -1.47 11.35
N SER A 123 7.45 -1.57 11.82
CA SER A 123 7.09 -1.86 13.22
C SER A 123 7.64 -0.86 14.26
N TYR A 124 7.99 0.37 13.86
CA TYR A 124 8.37 1.42 14.81
C TYR A 124 7.12 2.05 15.42
N SER A 125 6.80 1.67 16.65
CA SER A 125 5.58 2.11 17.32
C SER A 125 5.71 3.47 18.01
N PHE A 126 4.58 4.16 18.17
CA PHE A 126 4.45 5.34 19.01
C PHE A 126 3.02 5.50 19.54
N ALA A 127 2.84 6.43 20.49
CA ALA A 127 1.58 6.68 21.18
C ALA A 127 0.93 5.40 21.74
N ASN A 128 1.67 4.70 22.60
CA ASN A 128 1.28 3.46 23.29
C ASN A 128 0.90 2.31 22.33
N ASP A 129 1.69 2.09 21.28
CA ASP A 129 1.52 1.01 20.30
C ASP A 129 0.22 1.05 19.47
N PHE A 130 -0.49 2.17 19.47
CA PHE A 130 -1.65 2.40 18.59
C PHE A 130 -1.23 2.83 17.17
N PHE A 131 -0.06 3.45 17.02
CA PHE A 131 0.45 3.92 15.73
C PHE A 131 1.82 3.31 15.43
N TYR A 132 2.07 3.02 14.16
CA TYR A 132 3.34 2.49 13.66
C TYR A 132 3.76 3.26 12.41
N ILE A 133 5.05 3.58 12.33
CA ILE A 133 5.68 4.16 11.14
C ILE A 133 6.63 3.16 10.49
N GLY A 134 6.75 3.24 9.17
CA GLY A 134 7.69 2.46 8.38
C GLY A 134 8.16 3.20 7.14
N PHE A 135 9.17 2.64 6.49
CA PHE A 135 9.76 3.09 5.24
C PHE A 135 9.91 1.90 4.30
N LEU A 136 9.65 2.10 3.02
CA LEU A 136 9.74 1.07 1.99
C LEU A 136 10.47 1.66 0.79
N THR A 137 11.66 1.16 0.51
CA THR A 137 12.39 1.48 -0.72
C THR A 137 12.26 0.35 -1.72
N SER A 138 12.14 0.68 -3.00
CA SER A 138 11.87 -0.25 -4.09
C SER A 138 12.74 0.13 -5.29
N VAL A 139 13.34 -0.86 -5.95
CA VAL A 139 14.06 -0.69 -7.22
C VAL A 139 13.43 -1.60 -8.25
N PHE A 140 12.95 -1.02 -9.35
CA PHE A 140 12.34 -1.70 -10.48
C PHE A 140 13.41 -1.83 -11.55
N ILE A 141 13.75 -3.08 -11.89
CA ILE A 141 14.69 -3.40 -12.94
C ILE A 141 13.84 -3.84 -14.15
N PRO A 142 13.81 -3.07 -15.25
CA PRO A 142 13.15 -3.52 -16.48
C PRO A 142 13.93 -4.72 -17.03
N VAL A 143 13.19 -5.76 -17.42
CA VAL A 143 13.74 -6.99 -18.03
C VAL A 143 13.18 -7.21 -19.43
N SER A 144 12.01 -6.65 -19.73
CA SER A 144 11.40 -6.64 -21.05
C SER A 144 11.99 -5.56 -21.95
N ASP A 145 12.24 -5.90 -23.22
CA ASP A 145 12.54 -4.93 -24.28
C ASP A 145 11.28 -4.13 -24.68
N TYR A 146 10.08 -4.72 -24.48
CA TYR A 146 8.79 -4.07 -24.71
C TYR A 146 8.33 -3.33 -23.45
N ASN A 147 8.24 -2.00 -23.56
CA ASN A 147 7.93 -1.06 -22.48
C ASN A 147 6.82 -0.10 -22.93
N ASN A 148 6.39 0.85 -22.09
CA ASN A 148 5.30 1.78 -22.42
C ASN A 148 4.03 1.01 -22.85
N ILE A 149 3.48 0.22 -21.91
CA ILE A 149 2.43 -0.76 -22.19
C ILE A 149 1.05 -0.15 -21.88
N TYR A 150 0.09 -0.31 -22.79
CA TYR A 150 -1.28 0.15 -22.59
C TYR A 150 -1.98 -0.58 -21.42
N GLY A 151 -2.84 0.14 -20.67
CA GLY A 151 -3.67 -0.46 -19.62
C GLY A 151 -2.99 -0.71 -18.27
N VAL A 152 -1.67 -0.50 -18.19
CA VAL A 152 -0.88 -0.60 -16.96
C VAL A 152 -0.29 0.77 -16.59
N PRO A 153 0.10 1.01 -15.32
CA PRO A 153 0.84 2.22 -14.96
C PRO A 153 2.09 2.39 -15.83
N TYR A 154 2.42 3.64 -16.19
CA TYR A 154 3.54 3.96 -17.07
C TYR A 154 4.87 3.37 -16.57
N THR A 155 5.59 2.74 -17.50
CA THR A 155 6.97 2.30 -17.37
C THR A 155 7.75 2.72 -18.63
N GLY A 156 8.89 3.39 -18.44
CA GLY A 156 9.68 3.95 -19.54
C GLY A 156 10.82 3.06 -20.05
N GLY A 157 10.91 1.81 -19.58
CA GLY A 157 12.04 0.91 -19.88
C GLY A 157 13.36 1.28 -19.21
N GLY A 158 13.38 2.34 -18.40
CA GLY A 158 14.48 2.66 -17.49
C GLY A 158 14.31 2.01 -16.11
N THR A 159 15.39 1.93 -15.34
CA THR A 159 15.31 1.57 -13.92
C THR A 159 14.40 2.56 -13.19
N GLU A 160 13.55 2.10 -12.29
CA GLU A 160 12.73 2.99 -11.44
C GLU A 160 13.15 2.85 -9.97
N VAL A 161 13.16 3.94 -9.22
CA VAL A 161 13.46 3.93 -7.78
C VAL A 161 12.34 4.63 -7.01
N GLY A 162 11.73 3.88 -6.11
CA GLY A 162 10.66 4.31 -5.23
C GLY A 162 11.10 4.40 -3.77
N PHE A 163 10.63 5.42 -3.07
CA PHE A 163 10.72 5.51 -1.61
C PHE A 163 9.36 5.88 -1.03
N ASN A 164 8.87 5.12 -0.06
CA ASN A 164 7.54 5.29 0.54
C ASN A 164 7.66 5.39 2.07
N ILE A 165 6.87 6.28 2.66
CA ILE A 165 6.60 6.38 4.09
C ILE A 165 5.27 5.67 4.34
N LEU A 166 5.24 4.82 5.37
CA LEU A 166 4.08 4.02 5.77
C LEU A 166 3.63 4.48 7.17
N LEU A 167 2.34 4.70 7.37
CA LEU A 167 1.74 5.03 8.66
C LEU A 167 0.51 4.16 8.88
N SER A 168 0.52 3.32 9.90
CA SER A 168 -0.63 2.49 10.28
C SER A 168 -1.11 2.82 11.69
N TYR A 169 -2.42 2.94 11.86
CA TYR A 169 -3.13 3.01 13.14
C TYR A 169 -3.91 1.70 13.36
N TYR A 170 -3.85 1.16 14.57
CA TYR A 170 -4.55 -0.06 14.98
C TYR A 170 -5.46 0.25 16.15
N ALA A 171 -6.67 -0.31 16.14
CA ALA A 171 -7.66 -0.08 17.20
C ALA A 171 -7.33 -0.82 18.51
N ASP A 172 -6.52 -1.87 18.45
CA ASP A 172 -5.95 -2.58 19.60
C ASP A 172 -4.41 -2.54 19.52
N ASN A 173 -3.76 -2.25 20.63
CA ASN A 173 -2.31 -2.12 20.73
C ASN A 173 -1.59 -3.40 21.22
N LEU A 174 -2.35 -4.33 21.82
CA LEU A 174 -1.89 -5.67 22.19
C LEU A 174 -1.99 -6.62 21.00
N PHE A 175 -3.11 -6.56 20.26
CA PHE A 175 -3.40 -7.43 19.12
C PHE A 175 -3.59 -6.66 17.80
N PRO A 176 -2.59 -5.88 17.34
CA PRO A 176 -2.77 -4.98 16.21
C PRO A 176 -3.20 -5.71 14.93
N ARG A 177 -2.65 -6.90 14.66
CA ARG A 177 -2.97 -7.72 13.47
C ARG A 177 -4.43 -8.19 13.42
N GLU A 178 -5.09 -8.29 14.57
CA GLU A 178 -6.46 -8.78 14.74
C GLU A 178 -7.46 -7.64 14.98
N SER A 179 -7.00 -6.39 14.88
CA SER A 179 -7.79 -5.19 15.14
C SER A 179 -8.07 -4.37 13.87
N LEU A 180 -9.12 -3.55 13.93
CA LEU A 180 -9.42 -2.55 12.90
C LEU A 180 -8.18 -1.69 12.64
N CYS A 181 -7.69 -1.74 11.39
CA CYS A 181 -6.48 -1.08 10.94
C CYS A 181 -6.82 0.02 9.94
N PHE A 182 -6.20 1.19 10.08
CA PHE A 182 -6.18 2.25 9.09
C PHE A 182 -4.73 2.46 8.65
N THR A 183 -4.47 2.57 7.35
CA THR A 183 -3.12 2.75 6.80
C THR A 183 -3.10 3.88 5.78
N ILE A 184 -2.08 4.74 5.89
CA ILE A 184 -1.76 5.82 4.96
C ILE A 184 -0.34 5.58 4.48
N ASN A 185 -0.16 5.59 3.18
CA ASN A 185 1.15 5.44 2.56
C ASN A 185 1.38 6.60 1.59
N LEU A 186 2.60 7.11 1.52
CA LEU A 186 3.00 8.21 0.64
C LEU A 186 4.42 7.98 0.16
N GLY A 187 4.66 8.04 -1.15
CA GLY A 187 5.96 7.77 -1.73
C GLY A 187 6.27 8.60 -2.97
N TYR A 188 7.56 8.66 -3.27
CA TYR A 188 8.16 9.35 -4.40
C TYR A 188 8.83 8.31 -5.31
N TYR A 189 8.62 8.42 -6.61
CA TYR A 189 9.20 7.55 -7.63
C TYR A 189 9.94 8.39 -8.68
N ASN A 190 11.17 7.98 -9.00
CA ASN A 190 11.90 8.47 -10.17
C ASN A 190 12.02 7.36 -11.20
N TYR A 191 11.66 7.68 -12.44
CA TYR A 191 11.82 6.81 -13.59
C TYR A 191 13.12 7.27 -14.27
N PHE A 192 14.16 6.43 -14.29
CA PHE A 192 15.41 6.72 -15.00
C PHE A 192 15.26 6.35 -16.48
N ASP A 193 14.19 6.87 -17.10
CA ASP A 193 13.71 6.53 -18.43
C ASP A 193 14.36 7.36 -19.55
N LYS A 194 15.04 8.47 -19.25
CA LYS A 194 15.79 9.27 -20.23
C LYS A 194 16.71 8.41 -21.12
N ASP A 195 16.73 8.73 -22.41
CA ASP A 195 17.46 8.06 -23.47
C ASP A 195 17.06 6.58 -23.74
N ASN A 196 16.02 6.06 -23.06
CA ASN A 196 15.37 4.79 -23.42
C ASN A 196 14.27 5.02 -24.46
N SER A 197 13.92 3.98 -25.23
CA SER A 197 12.86 4.06 -26.24
C SER A 197 11.52 3.59 -25.67
N ILE A 198 10.47 4.36 -25.95
CA ILE A 198 9.07 4.03 -25.60
C ILE A 198 8.20 3.72 -26.85
N SER A 199 8.84 3.63 -28.02
CA SER A 199 8.23 3.26 -29.30
C SER A 199 8.15 1.74 -29.45
N HIS A 200 7.06 1.22 -30.02
CA HIS A 200 6.87 -0.20 -30.34
C HIS A 200 7.39 -0.55 -31.76
N LYS A 201 8.32 0.26 -32.28
CA LYS A 201 8.88 0.11 -33.63
C LYS A 201 10.39 0.35 -33.66
N GLU A 202 11.18 -0.72 -33.77
CA GLU A 202 12.66 -0.65 -33.81
C GLU A 202 13.20 0.30 -34.91
N THR A 203 12.53 0.37 -36.06
CA THR A 203 13.00 1.19 -37.20
C THR A 203 12.90 2.69 -36.95
N ASN A 204 12.19 3.12 -35.90
CA ASN A 204 12.01 4.54 -35.58
C ASN A 204 11.74 4.73 -34.08
N PRO A 205 12.78 4.63 -33.23
CA PRO A 205 12.65 4.76 -31.79
C PRO A 205 12.35 6.20 -31.39
N TYR A 206 11.38 6.40 -30.50
CA TYR A 206 11.21 7.65 -29.77
C TYR A 206 11.94 7.54 -28.44
N TYR A 207 12.97 8.36 -28.25
CA TYR A 207 13.74 8.40 -27.02
C TYR A 207 13.18 9.42 -26.03
N VAL A 208 13.02 9.02 -24.77
CA VAL A 208 12.60 9.90 -23.68
C VAL A 208 13.65 10.99 -23.45
N SER A 209 13.26 12.26 -23.46
CA SER A 209 14.20 13.39 -23.37
C SER A 209 14.69 13.71 -21.95
N GLN A 210 13.95 13.32 -20.92
CA GLN A 210 14.19 13.65 -19.51
C GLN A 210 13.49 12.64 -18.59
N ASN A 211 14.04 12.42 -17.38
CA ASN A 211 13.47 11.49 -16.41
C ASN A 211 12.04 11.88 -15.98
N SER A 212 11.11 10.93 -16.02
CA SER A 212 9.78 11.08 -15.41
C SER A 212 9.86 10.96 -13.87
N SER A 213 8.87 11.49 -13.14
CA SER A 213 8.74 11.26 -11.68
C SER A 213 7.33 11.45 -11.17
N SER A 214 6.94 10.62 -10.19
CA SER A 214 5.57 10.58 -9.64
C SER A 214 5.53 10.57 -8.11
N ILE A 215 4.40 11.03 -7.56
CA ILE A 215 4.00 10.81 -6.18
C ILE A 215 2.92 9.71 -6.17
N ASN A 216 3.21 8.69 -5.39
CA ASN A 216 2.43 7.48 -5.18
C ASN A 216 1.86 7.55 -3.75
N TYR A 217 0.61 7.17 -3.50
CA TYR A 217 0.06 7.17 -2.15
C TYR A 217 -1.06 6.16 -1.94
N GLY A 218 -1.75 6.25 -0.82
CA GLY A 218 -2.95 5.47 -0.61
C GLY A 218 -3.48 5.64 0.80
N LEU A 219 -4.78 5.41 0.93
CA LEU A 219 -5.50 5.33 2.19
C LEU A 219 -6.30 4.03 2.21
N GLY A 220 -6.23 3.28 3.31
CA GLY A 220 -6.98 2.03 3.45
C GLY A 220 -7.49 1.80 4.86
N VAL A 221 -8.63 1.11 4.95
CA VAL A 221 -9.18 0.53 6.18
C VAL A 221 -9.37 -0.98 6.02
N LYS A 222 -8.95 -1.75 7.03
CA LYS A 222 -9.11 -3.21 7.11
C LYS A 222 -9.78 -3.57 8.42
N TYR A 223 -10.86 -4.34 8.33
CA TYR A 223 -11.53 -4.98 9.47
C TYR A 223 -11.20 -6.48 9.45
N PRO A 224 -10.21 -6.93 10.22
CA PRO A 224 -9.86 -8.35 10.31
C PRO A 224 -10.83 -9.12 11.22
N THR A 225 -10.96 -10.42 10.94
CA THR A 225 -11.53 -11.42 11.84
C THR A 225 -10.62 -12.66 11.83
N GLU A 226 -10.94 -13.72 12.58
CA GLU A 226 -10.13 -14.95 12.59
C GLU A 226 -9.95 -15.56 11.18
N THR A 227 -11.00 -15.63 10.38
CA THR A 227 -11.03 -16.34 9.08
C THR A 227 -11.25 -15.44 7.87
N LEU A 228 -11.69 -14.19 8.06
CA LEU A 228 -12.03 -13.26 6.99
C LEU A 228 -11.58 -11.83 7.33
N ASP A 229 -10.73 -11.23 6.49
CA ASP A 229 -10.46 -9.80 6.56
C ASP A 229 -11.26 -9.09 5.48
N LEU A 230 -11.99 -8.03 5.84
CA LEU A 230 -12.65 -7.12 4.90
C LEU A 230 -11.78 -5.87 4.75
N PHE A 231 -11.62 -5.35 3.53
CA PHE A 231 -10.85 -4.12 3.32
C PHE A 231 -11.41 -3.23 2.21
N LEU A 232 -11.15 -1.93 2.37
CA LEU A 232 -11.40 -0.88 1.39
C LEU A 232 -10.14 0.00 1.35
N GLU A 233 -9.62 0.26 0.17
CA GLU A 233 -8.45 1.13 -0.04
C GLU A 233 -8.62 2.03 -1.29
N VAL A 234 -7.82 3.09 -1.37
CA VAL A 234 -7.78 4.05 -2.47
C VAL A 234 -6.33 4.34 -2.86
N TRP A 235 -6.01 4.38 -4.15
CA TRP A 235 -4.68 4.55 -4.78
C TRP A 235 -4.82 5.10 -6.25
N GLY A 236 -3.80 5.11 -7.14
CA GLY A 236 -3.83 5.76 -8.51
C GLY A 236 -2.49 6.13 -9.24
N ASN A 237 -2.12 7.41 -9.54
CA ASN A 237 -0.75 8.06 -9.70
C ASN A 237 -0.78 9.61 -9.94
N THR A 238 0.14 10.45 -9.42
CA THR A 238 0.39 11.84 -9.95
C THR A 238 1.81 12.03 -10.44
N PHE A 239 1.99 12.63 -11.61
CA PHE A 239 3.31 12.98 -12.11
C PHE A 239 3.72 14.41 -11.71
N MET A 240 4.85 14.55 -10.99
CA MET A 240 5.54 15.83 -10.84
C MET A 240 6.30 16.19 -12.11
N GLN A 241 6.88 15.19 -12.76
CA GLN A 241 7.49 15.30 -14.07
C GLN A 241 6.81 14.28 -14.97
N GLN A 242 5.87 14.76 -15.79
CA GLN A 242 5.04 13.93 -16.64
C GLN A 242 5.87 13.21 -17.72
N PRO A 243 5.54 11.95 -18.05
CA PRO A 243 6.10 11.24 -19.20
C PRO A 243 5.92 12.00 -20.52
N PRO A 244 6.71 11.65 -21.56
CA PRO A 244 6.59 12.26 -22.89
C PRO A 244 5.16 12.20 -23.43
N ALA A 245 4.83 13.13 -24.33
CA ALA A 245 3.46 13.31 -24.80
C ALA A 245 2.82 12.04 -25.40
N ILE A 246 3.63 11.14 -25.95
CA ILE A 246 3.19 9.89 -26.59
C ILE A 246 3.16 8.67 -25.65
N ALA A 247 3.49 8.82 -24.38
CA ALA A 247 3.52 7.69 -23.44
C ALA A 247 2.10 7.30 -22.98
N TYR A 248 1.76 6.01 -23.02
CA TYR A 248 0.51 5.51 -22.44
C TYR A 248 0.51 5.69 -20.92
N SER A 249 -0.67 5.88 -20.33
CA SER A 249 -0.86 6.02 -18.88
C SER A 249 -0.04 7.17 -18.27
N ARG A 250 0.20 8.23 -19.06
CA ARG A 250 0.84 9.48 -18.63
C ARG A 250 -0.09 10.41 -17.87
N GLU A 251 -1.40 10.10 -17.86
CA GLU A 251 -2.40 10.79 -17.07
C GLU A 251 -2.32 10.47 -15.57
N ASP A 252 -2.82 11.38 -14.76
CA ASP A 252 -3.00 11.22 -13.32
C ASP A 252 -4.23 10.32 -13.01
N MET A 253 -4.01 9.05 -12.63
CA MET A 253 -5.10 8.08 -12.37
C MET A 253 -5.48 7.91 -10.89
N ALA A 254 -6.64 7.30 -10.61
CA ALA A 254 -7.13 6.95 -9.27
C ALA A 254 -8.02 5.71 -9.28
N TYR A 255 -7.88 4.83 -8.28
CA TYR A 255 -8.69 3.63 -8.06
C TYR A 255 -9.17 3.53 -6.61
N ALA A 256 -10.42 3.08 -6.44
CA ALA A 256 -10.91 2.53 -5.17
C ALA A 256 -10.96 1.00 -5.28
N THR A 257 -10.40 0.30 -4.30
CA THR A 257 -10.35 -1.17 -4.26
C THR A 257 -11.16 -1.69 -3.08
N LEU A 258 -12.18 -2.49 -3.38
CA LEU A 258 -12.99 -3.20 -2.39
C LEU A 258 -12.68 -4.69 -2.46
N GLY A 259 -12.44 -5.34 -1.32
CA GLY A 259 -12.18 -6.76 -1.31
C GLY A 259 -12.21 -7.43 0.05
N PHE A 260 -11.89 -8.72 0.02
CA PHE A 260 -11.78 -9.56 1.20
C PHE A 260 -10.65 -10.59 1.07
N LYS A 261 -10.13 -11.03 2.22
CA LYS A 261 -9.10 -12.06 2.34
C LYS A 261 -9.59 -13.19 3.23
N VAL A 262 -9.73 -14.39 2.68
CA VAL A 262 -10.12 -15.60 3.44
C VAL A 262 -8.87 -16.33 3.91
N LYS A 263 -8.83 -16.73 5.18
CA LYS A 263 -7.72 -17.41 5.85
C LYS A 263 -8.19 -18.80 6.31
N PRO A 264 -8.34 -19.79 5.40
CA PRO A 264 -8.86 -21.10 5.75
C PRO A 264 -7.93 -21.90 6.68
N ILE A 265 -6.63 -21.62 6.65
CA ILE A 265 -5.58 -22.24 7.46
C ILE A 265 -4.49 -21.20 7.75
N SER A 266 -3.74 -21.36 8.84
CA SER A 266 -2.73 -20.39 9.32
C SER A 266 -1.65 -20.03 8.29
N PHE A 267 -1.28 -20.97 7.43
CA PHE A 267 -0.24 -20.77 6.43
C PHE A 267 -0.73 -20.31 5.05
N ALA A 268 -2.04 -20.25 4.79
CA ALA A 268 -2.56 -19.91 3.46
C ALA A 268 -3.73 -18.93 3.51
N SER A 269 -3.74 -17.94 2.62
CA SER A 269 -4.90 -17.06 2.44
C SER A 269 -5.17 -16.71 0.98
N PHE A 270 -6.43 -16.47 0.69
CA PHE A 270 -6.95 -16.15 -0.65
C PHE A 270 -7.55 -14.76 -0.62
N THR A 271 -7.11 -13.89 -1.53
CA THR A 271 -7.59 -12.51 -1.66
C THR A 271 -8.44 -12.39 -2.92
N LEU A 272 -9.60 -11.75 -2.79
CA LEU A 272 -10.48 -11.38 -3.90
C LEU A 272 -10.87 -9.91 -3.75
N ALA A 273 -10.63 -9.11 -4.79
CA ALA A 273 -10.97 -7.70 -4.80
C ALA A 273 -11.35 -7.21 -6.21
N GLY A 274 -11.97 -6.04 -6.26
CA GLY A 274 -12.15 -5.27 -7.49
C GLY A 274 -11.59 -3.86 -7.31
N ASP A 275 -10.72 -3.45 -8.21
CA ASP A 275 -10.33 -2.05 -8.39
C ASP A 275 -11.34 -1.38 -9.33
N PHE A 276 -11.74 -0.15 -9.00
CA PHE A 276 -12.65 0.69 -9.80
C PHE A 276 -12.03 2.06 -9.98
N LEU A 277 -11.90 2.53 -11.22
CA LEU A 277 -11.33 3.83 -11.55
C LEU A 277 -12.22 4.96 -11.01
N ILE A 278 -11.64 5.92 -10.30
CA ILE A 278 -12.33 7.09 -9.72
C ILE A 278 -11.80 8.44 -10.25
N SER A 279 -10.65 8.44 -10.93
CA SER A 279 -10.04 9.60 -11.63
C SER A 279 -9.00 9.08 -12.63
N GLY A 280 -8.55 9.91 -13.58
CA GLY A 280 -7.80 9.46 -14.77
C GLY A 280 -8.70 9.02 -15.91
N ASP A 281 -9.87 9.65 -16.02
CA ASP A 281 -10.88 9.40 -17.07
C ASP A 281 -10.61 10.14 -18.39
N LYS A 282 -9.42 10.77 -18.51
CA LYS A 282 -8.99 11.55 -19.66
C LYS A 282 -7.70 11.02 -20.22
N ASP A 283 -7.75 10.68 -21.49
CA ASP A 283 -6.58 10.44 -22.29
C ASP A 283 -5.76 11.73 -22.47
N GLU A 284 -4.50 11.70 -22.02
CA GLU A 284 -3.50 12.74 -22.27
C GLU A 284 -2.41 12.28 -23.24
N THR A 285 -2.53 11.08 -23.82
CA THR A 285 -1.59 10.50 -24.78
C THR A 285 -1.82 11.09 -26.17
N LEU A 286 -0.76 11.61 -26.77
CA LEU A 286 -0.74 12.03 -28.16
C LEU A 286 -0.37 10.83 -29.02
N TYR A 287 -1.38 10.16 -29.55
CA TYR A 287 -1.20 9.10 -30.53
C TYR A 287 -0.68 9.64 -31.86
N ASP A 288 -0.03 8.76 -32.60
CA ASP A 288 0.37 9.00 -33.98
C ASP A 288 -0.48 8.10 -34.89
N ASP A 289 -1.76 8.45 -34.96
CA ASP A 289 -2.82 7.63 -35.56
C ASP A 289 -2.76 7.64 -37.09
N GLY A 290 -2.41 6.49 -37.66
CA GLY A 290 -2.51 6.25 -39.09
C GLY A 290 -1.79 4.99 -39.54
N ILE A 291 -2.02 4.59 -40.80
CA ILE A 291 -1.34 3.47 -41.48
C ILE A 291 0.19 3.66 -41.51
N TYR A 292 0.66 4.90 -41.32
CA TYR A 292 2.06 5.29 -41.29
C TYR A 292 2.57 5.69 -39.89
N SER A 293 1.97 5.16 -38.81
CA SER A 293 2.43 5.45 -37.45
C SER A 293 3.96 5.28 -37.34
N VAL A 294 4.59 6.39 -37.00
CA VAL A 294 6.02 6.62 -36.88
C VAL A 294 6.55 5.81 -35.71
N TYR A 295 5.81 5.77 -34.59
CA TYR A 295 6.23 5.16 -33.32
C TYR A 295 5.45 3.90 -32.90
N HIS A 296 4.43 3.48 -33.67
CA HIS A 296 3.52 2.38 -33.32
C HIS A 296 2.82 2.57 -31.96
N ILE A 297 2.43 3.80 -31.67
CA ILE A 297 1.63 4.16 -30.49
C ILE A 297 0.26 4.57 -31.00
N PHE A 298 -0.76 3.79 -30.64
CA PHE A 298 -2.10 3.80 -31.23
C PHE A 298 -3.15 3.91 -30.13
N GLN A 299 -4.28 4.55 -30.42
CA GLN A 299 -5.41 4.54 -29.48
C GLN A 299 -6.01 3.12 -29.37
N LEU A 300 -5.96 2.56 -28.16
CA LEU A 300 -6.40 1.20 -27.85
C LEU A 300 -7.45 1.20 -26.73
N PRO A 301 -8.57 0.49 -26.88
CA PRO A 301 -9.34 0.42 -28.12
C PRO A 301 -9.52 1.79 -28.79
N THR A 302 -9.93 1.79 -30.06
CA THR A 302 -9.90 2.99 -30.92
C THR A 302 -10.84 4.12 -30.54
N ALA A 303 -11.85 3.83 -29.70
CA ALA A 303 -12.75 4.83 -29.13
C ALA A 303 -12.49 5.09 -27.64
N SER A 304 -11.46 4.45 -27.06
CA SER A 304 -11.20 4.47 -25.62
C SER A 304 -10.83 5.89 -25.17
N PRO A 305 -11.59 6.51 -24.26
CA PRO A 305 -11.27 7.86 -23.78
C PRO A 305 -10.15 7.87 -22.70
N LYS A 306 -9.43 6.75 -22.49
CA LYS A 306 -8.56 6.48 -21.32
C LYS A 306 -7.44 5.50 -21.68
N ASN A 307 -6.25 5.63 -21.06
CA ASN A 307 -5.22 4.59 -21.11
C ASN A 307 -5.29 3.59 -19.95
N THR A 308 -6.10 3.89 -18.93
CA THR A 308 -6.23 3.06 -17.73
C THR A 308 -7.57 2.31 -17.72
N PRO A 309 -7.62 1.01 -17.37
CA PRO A 309 -8.86 0.23 -17.37
C PRO A 309 -9.83 0.71 -16.28
N ASP A 310 -11.11 0.87 -16.62
CA ASP A 310 -12.14 1.33 -15.69
C ASP A 310 -12.31 0.43 -14.45
N TRP A 311 -11.96 -0.85 -14.59
CA TRP A 311 -11.97 -1.79 -13.49
C TRP A 311 -10.88 -2.85 -13.66
N ARG A 312 -10.44 -3.43 -12.54
CA ARG A 312 -9.58 -4.63 -12.52
C ARG A 312 -10.13 -5.62 -11.51
N PHE A 313 -10.32 -6.86 -11.93
CA PHE A 313 -10.51 -7.98 -11.01
C PHE A 313 -9.16 -8.41 -10.45
N VAL A 314 -9.09 -8.57 -9.14
CA VAL A 314 -7.87 -8.94 -8.42
C VAL A 314 -8.07 -10.26 -7.70
N PHE A 315 -7.19 -11.21 -7.97
CA PHE A 315 -7.08 -12.45 -7.22
C PHE A 315 -5.67 -12.60 -6.65
N GLY A 316 -5.54 -13.19 -5.46
CA GLY A 316 -4.22 -13.47 -4.90
C GLY A 316 -4.19 -14.66 -3.96
N ILE A 317 -3.05 -15.34 -3.93
CA ILE A 317 -2.78 -16.50 -3.08
C ILE A 317 -1.54 -16.19 -2.24
N GLN A 318 -1.68 -16.11 -0.93
CA GLN A 318 -0.57 -15.94 0.02
C GLN A 318 -0.25 -17.29 0.68
N LEU A 319 1.04 -17.64 0.77
CA LEU A 319 1.55 -18.80 1.47
C LEU A 319 2.66 -18.38 2.44
N ASN A 320 2.47 -18.60 3.74
CA ASN A 320 3.52 -18.42 4.75
C ASN A 320 4.35 -19.72 4.77
N ILE A 321 5.52 -19.70 4.13
CA ILE A 321 6.40 -20.87 3.97
C ILE A 321 7.17 -21.15 5.26
N LEU A 322 7.67 -20.10 5.91
CA LEU A 322 8.35 -20.19 7.21
C LEU A 322 7.63 -19.33 8.27
N PRO A 323 7.63 -19.77 9.54
CA PRO A 323 8.22 -21.01 10.06
C PRO A 323 7.41 -22.28 9.74
N LEU A 324 8.10 -23.39 9.46
CA LEU A 324 7.50 -24.66 8.99
C LEU A 324 6.46 -25.27 9.95
N ASN A 325 6.50 -24.93 11.25
CA ASN A 325 5.52 -25.39 12.23
C ASN A 325 4.09 -24.90 11.92
N GLN A 326 3.93 -23.80 11.17
CA GLN A 326 2.63 -23.33 10.70
C GLN A 326 2.01 -24.26 9.63
N LEU A 327 2.84 -24.97 8.84
CA LEU A 327 2.38 -25.91 7.80
C LEU A 327 1.73 -27.18 8.39
N THR A 328 2.13 -27.57 9.61
CA THR A 328 1.66 -28.77 10.30
C THR A 328 0.54 -28.50 11.32
N ALA A 329 0.20 -27.24 11.56
CA ALA A 329 -0.79 -26.85 12.55
C ALA A 329 -2.22 -27.09 12.03
N SER A 330 -2.76 -28.28 12.25
CA SER A 330 -4.20 -28.51 12.20
C SER A 330 -4.90 -27.61 13.21
N VAL A 331 -5.92 -26.87 12.77
CA VAL A 331 -6.68 -25.95 13.63
C VAL A 331 -7.51 -26.74 14.65
N ASP A 332 -6.91 -27.03 15.80
CA ASP A 332 -7.65 -27.39 17.02
C ASP A 332 -8.02 -26.07 17.73
N PRO A 333 -9.31 -25.74 17.87
CA PRO A 333 -9.75 -24.50 18.52
C PRO A 333 -9.38 -24.41 20.02
N ARG A 334 -8.77 -25.44 20.61
CA ARG A 334 -8.18 -25.40 21.96
C ARG A 334 -6.66 -25.30 21.98
N ALA A 335 -5.97 -25.46 20.84
CA ALA A 335 -4.51 -25.37 20.76
C ALA A 335 -3.97 -23.95 20.48
N VAL A 336 -4.86 -23.01 20.15
CA VAL A 336 -4.53 -21.59 19.89
C VAL A 336 -3.94 -20.90 21.14
N GLU A 337 -4.24 -21.39 22.35
CA GLU A 337 -3.65 -20.89 23.60
C GLU A 337 -2.18 -21.30 23.82
N LEU A 338 -1.61 -22.22 23.02
CA LEU A 338 -0.32 -22.87 23.33
C LEU A 338 0.76 -22.78 22.24
N THR A 339 0.46 -22.35 21.02
CA THR A 339 1.48 -22.07 19.98
C THR A 339 2.09 -20.67 20.09
N SER A 340 1.67 -19.91 21.08
CA SER A 340 1.95 -18.49 21.27
C SER A 340 3.05 -18.20 22.30
N GLU A 341 3.99 -19.11 22.63
CA GLU A 341 5.03 -18.85 23.65
C GLU A 341 5.82 -17.53 23.42
N ASN A 342 6.20 -17.22 22.17
CA ASN A 342 6.88 -15.95 21.86
C ASN A 342 5.94 -14.74 21.83
N GLN A 343 4.69 -14.90 21.37
CA GLN A 343 3.70 -13.82 21.42
C GLN A 343 3.30 -13.52 22.87
N ASN A 344 3.20 -14.54 23.71
CA ASN A 344 2.97 -14.43 25.15
C ASN A 344 4.18 -13.77 25.82
N ALA A 345 5.42 -14.04 25.41
CA ALA A 345 6.58 -13.32 25.92
C ALA A 345 6.52 -11.81 25.60
N ASP A 346 6.19 -11.43 24.36
CA ASP A 346 5.99 -10.03 23.98
C ASP A 346 4.76 -9.40 24.63
N ILE A 347 3.64 -10.12 24.76
CA ILE A 347 2.43 -9.65 25.45
C ILE A 347 2.69 -9.49 26.95
N ILE A 348 3.38 -10.44 27.60
CA ILE A 348 3.78 -10.33 29.02
C ILE A 348 4.71 -9.13 29.19
N LYS A 349 5.71 -8.97 28.34
CA LYS A 349 6.62 -7.81 28.37
C LYS A 349 5.88 -6.50 28.17
N LYS A 350 4.96 -6.42 27.20
CA LYS A 350 4.08 -5.25 26.99
C LYS A 350 3.14 -5.01 28.17
N LEU A 351 2.61 -6.05 28.81
CA LEU A 351 1.77 -5.94 30.01
C LEU A 351 2.60 -5.48 31.23
N GLU A 352 3.86 -5.92 31.35
CA GLU A 352 4.82 -5.44 32.35
C GLU A 352 5.21 -3.98 32.10
N ASP A 353 5.51 -3.59 30.86
CA ASP A 353 5.79 -2.21 30.48
C ASP A 353 4.58 -1.31 30.73
N VAL A 354 3.37 -1.70 30.31
CA VAL A 354 2.11 -0.98 30.60
C VAL A 354 1.82 -0.91 32.11
N ARG A 355 2.15 -1.95 32.88
CA ARG A 355 2.04 -1.93 34.35
C ARG A 355 3.06 -0.97 34.96
N THR A 356 4.28 -0.95 34.43
CA THR A 356 5.36 -0.06 34.87
C THR A 356 5.01 1.40 34.59
N ASP A 357 4.56 1.71 33.38
CA ASP A 357 4.04 3.03 32.99
C ASP A 357 2.82 3.46 33.81
N LYS A 358 1.91 2.52 34.15
CA LYS A 358 0.85 2.80 35.13
C LYS A 358 1.43 3.20 36.49
N THR A 359 2.44 2.49 37.02
CA THR A 359 3.04 2.86 38.30
C THR A 359 3.81 4.20 38.24
N ILE A 360 4.47 4.51 37.13
CA ILE A 360 5.13 5.80 36.88
C ILE A 360 4.09 6.92 36.80
N THR A 361 2.96 6.68 36.14
CA THR A 361 1.85 7.63 36.02
C THR A 361 1.19 7.88 37.37
N VAL A 362 0.95 6.83 38.17
CA VAL A 362 0.43 6.94 39.54
C VAL A 362 1.39 7.75 40.43
N LYS A 363 2.71 7.45 40.40
CA LYS A 363 3.71 8.24 41.14
C LYS A 363 3.69 9.72 40.76
N LYS A 364 3.58 10.05 39.46
CA LYS A 364 3.45 11.45 38.99
C LYS A 364 2.16 12.11 39.48
N ILE A 365 1.04 11.37 39.58
CA ILE A 365 -0.22 11.87 40.14
C ILE A 365 -0.09 12.13 41.65
N ASP A 366 0.58 11.25 42.39
CA ASP A 366 0.83 11.45 43.82
C ASP A 366 1.75 12.65 44.09
N GLU A 367 2.82 12.82 43.31
CA GLU A 367 3.70 14.01 43.37
C GLU A 367 2.93 15.31 43.08
N LEU A 368 2.07 15.32 42.06
CA LEU A 368 1.21 16.47 41.75
C LEU A 368 0.19 16.74 42.87
N THR A 369 -0.30 15.70 43.53
CA THR A 369 -1.23 15.80 44.65
C THR A 369 -0.55 16.33 45.92
N GLN A 370 0.70 15.94 46.19
CA GLN A 370 1.50 16.55 47.25
C GLN A 370 1.81 18.02 46.94
N LYS A 371 2.28 18.34 45.73
CA LYS A 371 2.54 19.73 45.31
C LYS A 371 1.30 20.63 45.45
N ARG A 372 0.09 20.12 45.16
CA ARG A 372 -1.17 20.85 45.43
C ARG A 372 -1.38 21.14 46.91
N LYS A 373 -1.19 20.15 47.80
CA LYS A 373 -1.33 20.32 49.26
C LYS A 373 -0.34 21.34 49.82
N ASP A 374 0.90 21.36 49.32
CA ASP A 374 1.90 22.32 49.77
C ASP A 374 1.64 23.73 49.24
N ILE A 375 1.13 23.87 48.02
CA ILE A 375 0.61 25.15 47.49
C ILE A 375 -0.57 25.65 48.32
N GLU A 376 -1.52 24.78 48.70
CA GLU A 376 -2.65 25.15 49.57
C GLU A 376 -2.21 25.60 50.96
N LYS A 377 -1.26 24.90 51.60
CA LYS A 377 -0.65 25.33 52.86
C LYS A 377 0.04 26.70 52.74
N ASN A 378 0.83 26.90 51.69
CA ASN A 378 1.51 28.17 51.46
C ASN A 378 0.51 29.30 51.18
N LEU A 379 -0.60 29.04 50.48
CA LEU A 379 -1.69 30.01 50.29
C LEU A 379 -2.44 30.30 51.61
N GLN A 380 -2.61 29.32 52.50
CA GLN A 380 -3.18 29.54 53.84
C GLN A 380 -2.24 30.40 54.70
N LEU A 381 -0.94 30.12 54.72
CA LEU A 381 0.06 30.92 55.41
C LEU A 381 0.10 32.37 54.88
N LEU A 382 0.11 32.56 53.55
CA LEU A 382 0.05 33.89 52.94
C LEU A 382 -1.25 34.62 53.28
N ARG A 383 -2.40 33.94 53.31
CA ARG A 383 -3.68 34.52 53.75
C ARG A 383 -3.66 34.92 55.23
N GLN A 384 -3.00 34.13 56.08
CA GLN A 384 -2.88 34.43 57.51
C GLN A 384 -1.97 35.65 57.72
N ILE A 385 -0.79 35.67 57.10
CA ILE A 385 0.13 36.83 57.12
C ILE A 385 -0.55 38.10 56.59
N LEU A 386 -1.30 38.01 55.48
CA LEU A 386 -2.07 39.14 54.94
C LEU A 386 -3.14 39.62 55.93
N LYS A 387 -3.86 38.69 56.58
CA LYS A 387 -4.89 39.03 57.56
C LYS A 387 -4.29 39.70 58.80
N ASP A 388 -3.21 39.16 59.34
CA ASP A 388 -2.51 39.71 60.50
C ASP A 388 -1.93 41.11 60.17
N SER A 389 -1.38 41.31 58.97
CA SER A 389 -0.92 42.63 58.47
C SER A 389 -2.05 43.64 58.22
N SER A 390 -3.30 43.17 58.08
CA SER A 390 -4.47 44.03 57.91
C SER A 390 -5.14 44.44 59.23
N SER A 391 -4.73 43.83 60.34
CA SER A 391 -5.19 44.17 61.70
C SER A 391 -4.29 45.17 62.46
N GLU A 392 -3.18 45.62 61.88
CA GLU A 392 -2.28 46.64 62.45
C GLU A 392 -2.48 48.05 61.84
N LYS A 393 -3.72 48.41 61.46
CA LYS A 393 -4.09 49.75 61.00
C LYS A 393 -5.34 50.30 61.66
#